data_AF-A0A1H3XAD5-F1
#
_entry.id   AF-A0A1H3XAD5-F1
#
_cell.length_a   1.000
_cell.length_b   1.000
_cell.length_c   1.000
_cell.angle_alpha   90.00
_cell.angle_beta   90.00
_cell.angle_gamma   90.00
#
_symmetry.space_group_name_H-M   'P 1'
#
loop_
_entity.id
_entity.type
_entity.pdbx_description
1 polymer ?
#
loop_
_entity_poly.entity_id
_entity_poly.type
_entity_poly.pdbx_seq_one_letter_code
_entity_poly.pdbx_strand_id
1 'polypeptide(L)'
;MKPISIFLTLAFLAQEMIAAPPQAVAQPVRSGTLFLDRNGNGIRDKGEPALKGIPVSDGDTVVLTDRKGRYNLPATEPGSVFPILPSGYEFPGGGIANTRFRYFPDSTAGGNADFGLVRRRQPDRFSIAAVGDVQFGDTTEAGYAARTFFSELAERRDLAFSLFLGDLVNDDCTLFPLFKELADELPIPSWTLSGNHDRDMDSVRTVVRYNEAFGADTYAFDYGPVHFIVFNNVFTEGRRSYVGKLTEKQLRFLRNDLARVPRETLVVIAQHIPMAATKNKDEVLALLDGRRCLMLSGHTHSVFRKRLAANVQELVAGAVCGLLWTGEQDLDLVPRSLQPCGTPRNYFRIDFDKADYTFRFKGIGLDEGHQADVWIADGNPQDREIEELASLPMGSIVVNLFAGGPETLVRMRIDDGAWQSLAHTAMAAPTVLRSRLRNQQGYLQSKYARRSPHRNAPSPHIWTGHLPEGTPPGPHRICLEARDTTADSALKLTDIRVILAP
;
A
#
# COMPACT_ATOMS: atom_id res chain seq x y z
N MET A 1 19.30 -102.02 8.99
CA MET A 1 18.60 -101.64 7.75
C MET A 1 17.61 -100.53 8.07
N LYS A 2 17.78 -99.37 7.40
CA LYS A 2 16.88 -98.20 7.29
C LYS A 2 16.41 -97.51 8.60
N PRO A 3 16.86 -96.28 8.90
CA PRO A 3 16.16 -95.42 9.84
C PRO A 3 14.90 -94.84 9.17
N ILE A 4 13.81 -94.80 9.93
CA ILE A 4 12.51 -94.26 9.55
C ILE A 4 12.57 -92.73 9.72
N SER A 5 12.39 -91.97 8.62
CA SER A 5 12.23 -90.52 8.66
C SER A 5 10.83 -90.16 9.18
N ILE A 6 10.77 -89.47 10.32
CA ILE A 6 9.57 -88.83 10.83
C ILE A 6 9.48 -87.44 10.18
N PHE A 7 8.46 -87.24 9.33
CA PHE A 7 8.10 -85.91 8.84
C PHE A 7 7.36 -85.15 9.96
N LEU A 8 7.98 -84.08 10.48
CA LEU A 8 7.29 -83.08 11.30
C LEU A 8 6.71 -82.02 10.37
N THR A 9 5.39 -82.01 10.20
CA THR A 9 4.66 -80.94 9.52
C THR A 9 4.41 -79.81 10.54
N LEU A 10 5.19 -78.74 10.51
CA LEU A 10 4.87 -77.51 11.24
C LEU A 10 3.70 -76.81 10.53
N ALA A 11 2.52 -76.83 11.13
CA ALA A 11 1.41 -75.99 10.72
C ALA A 11 1.65 -74.56 11.22
N PHE A 12 1.96 -73.64 10.32
CA PHE A 12 1.91 -72.20 10.60
C PHE A 12 0.44 -71.76 10.65
N LEU A 13 -0.06 -71.46 11.85
CA LEU A 13 -1.29 -70.69 12.03
C LEU A 13 -1.00 -69.24 11.65
N ALA A 14 -1.36 -68.84 10.44
CA ALA A 14 -1.44 -67.43 10.06
C ALA A 14 -2.68 -66.82 10.73
N GLN A 15 -2.49 -66.10 11.84
CA GLN A 15 -3.50 -65.17 12.33
C GLN A 15 -3.52 -63.96 11.40
N GLU A 16 -4.54 -63.89 10.53
CA GLU A 16 -4.89 -62.65 9.84
C GLU A 16 -5.34 -61.63 10.89
N MET A 17 -4.43 -60.74 11.28
CA MET A 17 -4.81 -59.50 11.94
C MET A 17 -5.59 -58.65 10.94
N ILE A 18 -6.91 -58.64 11.08
CA ILE A 18 -7.76 -57.63 10.45
C ILE A 18 -7.37 -56.28 11.08
N ALA A 19 -6.48 -55.55 10.42
CA ALA A 19 -6.17 -54.18 10.78
C ALA A 19 -7.45 -53.35 10.60
N ALA A 20 -7.95 -52.76 11.68
CA ALA A 20 -9.02 -51.77 11.59
C ALA A 20 -8.60 -50.67 10.62
N PRO A 21 -9.50 -50.18 9.74
CA PRO A 21 -9.17 -49.05 8.88
C PRO A 21 -8.70 -47.88 9.75
N PRO A 22 -7.65 -47.14 9.36
CA PRO A 22 -7.19 -46.00 10.13
C PRO A 22 -8.38 -45.05 10.37
N GLN A 23 -8.70 -44.79 11.64
CA GLN A 23 -9.66 -43.76 12.00
C GLN A 23 -9.15 -42.44 11.41
N ALA A 24 -9.91 -41.87 10.47
CA ALA A 24 -9.64 -40.53 9.98
C ALA A 24 -9.77 -39.58 11.17
N VAL A 25 -8.62 -39.10 11.68
CA VAL A 25 -8.59 -38.04 12.69
C VAL A 25 -9.26 -36.82 12.05
N ALA A 26 -10.42 -36.41 12.57
CA ALA A 26 -11.13 -35.25 12.07
C ALA A 26 -10.19 -34.03 12.18
N GLN A 27 -9.86 -33.42 11.03
CA GLN A 27 -9.02 -32.23 11.04
C GLN A 27 -9.74 -31.12 11.84
N PRO A 28 -9.03 -30.39 12.71
CA PRO A 28 -9.62 -29.26 13.41
C PRO A 28 -10.16 -28.24 12.40
N VAL A 29 -11.27 -27.58 12.75
CA VAL A 29 -12.00 -26.66 11.86
C VAL A 29 -12.12 -25.31 12.55
N ARG A 30 -11.88 -24.23 11.79
CA ARG A 30 -12.27 -22.87 12.15
C ARG A 30 -13.64 -22.60 11.55
N SER A 31 -14.61 -22.27 12.38
CA SER A 31 -16.00 -22.15 11.97
C SER A 31 -16.63 -20.91 12.58
N GLY A 32 -17.71 -20.43 11.99
CA GLY A 32 -18.42 -19.28 12.52
C GLY A 32 -19.70 -19.00 11.76
N THR A 33 -20.36 -17.94 12.17
CA THR A 33 -21.59 -17.42 11.61
C THR A 33 -21.43 -15.96 11.25
N LEU A 34 -21.85 -15.59 10.05
CA LEU A 34 -22.03 -14.20 9.65
C LEU A 34 -23.49 -13.80 9.85
N PHE A 35 -23.71 -12.64 10.45
CA PHE A 35 -25.04 -12.11 10.73
C PHE A 35 -25.10 -10.61 10.52
N LEU A 36 -26.31 -10.11 10.25
CA LEU A 36 -26.59 -8.69 10.18
C LEU A 36 -26.74 -8.18 11.61
N ASP A 37 -25.66 -7.61 12.11
CA ASP A 37 -25.57 -6.96 13.40
C ASP A 37 -26.30 -5.61 13.30
N ARG A 38 -27.52 -5.55 13.84
CA ARG A 38 -28.40 -4.39 13.68
C ARG A 38 -28.12 -3.30 14.70
N ASN A 39 -27.55 -3.67 15.85
CA ASN A 39 -27.25 -2.73 16.93
C ASN A 39 -25.74 -2.38 16.99
N GLY A 40 -24.91 -3.06 16.21
CA GLY A 40 -23.48 -2.82 16.09
C GLY A 40 -22.65 -3.30 17.28
N ASN A 41 -23.17 -4.23 18.09
CA ASN A 41 -22.50 -4.68 19.31
C ASN A 41 -21.50 -5.85 19.09
N GLY A 42 -21.44 -6.38 17.86
CA GLY A 42 -20.57 -7.50 17.49
C GLY A 42 -21.03 -8.86 18.01
N ILE A 43 -22.19 -8.96 18.67
CA ILE A 43 -22.75 -10.16 19.28
C ILE A 43 -24.03 -10.51 18.55
N ARG A 44 -24.21 -11.80 18.23
CA ARG A 44 -25.44 -12.24 17.55
C ARG A 44 -26.64 -12.24 18.49
N ASP A 45 -27.51 -11.26 18.32
CA ASP A 45 -28.73 -11.12 19.11
C ASP A 45 -29.93 -11.88 18.53
N LYS A 46 -30.95 -12.09 19.37
CA LYS A 46 -32.22 -12.72 18.94
C LYS A 46 -32.90 -11.82 17.91
N GLY A 47 -33.14 -12.38 16.72
CA GLY A 47 -33.81 -11.69 15.62
C GLY A 47 -32.87 -11.06 14.60
N GLU A 48 -31.55 -11.16 14.81
CA GLU A 48 -30.56 -10.76 13.81
C GLU A 48 -30.46 -11.79 12.68
N PRO A 49 -30.73 -11.38 11.42
CA PRO A 49 -30.69 -12.28 10.28
C PRO A 49 -29.30 -12.83 10.04
N ALA A 50 -29.21 -14.11 9.70
CA ALA A 50 -27.97 -14.68 9.19
C ALA A 50 -27.68 -14.19 7.76
N LEU A 51 -26.41 -14.03 7.40
CA LEU A 51 -25.97 -13.59 6.08
C LEU A 51 -25.52 -14.78 5.24
N LYS A 52 -26.32 -15.16 4.24
CA LYS A 52 -26.05 -16.25 3.31
C LYS A 52 -25.20 -15.78 2.12
N GLY A 53 -24.30 -16.63 1.64
CA GLY A 53 -23.57 -16.43 0.38
C GLY A 53 -22.46 -15.39 0.47
N ILE A 54 -22.08 -15.01 1.68
CA ILE A 54 -20.93 -14.13 1.91
C ILE A 54 -19.66 -14.99 1.81
N PRO A 55 -18.63 -14.57 1.05
CA PRO A 55 -17.36 -15.27 1.01
C PRO A 55 -16.60 -15.11 2.33
N VAL A 56 -15.96 -16.18 2.78
CA VAL A 56 -15.09 -16.21 3.96
C VAL A 56 -13.79 -16.94 3.60
N SER A 57 -12.66 -16.41 4.05
CA SER A 57 -11.34 -16.93 3.69
C SER A 57 -10.37 -16.94 4.86
N ASP A 58 -9.32 -17.76 4.72
CA ASP A 58 -8.14 -17.86 5.56
C ASP A 58 -6.85 -17.37 4.83
N GLY A 59 -7.02 -16.66 3.72
CA GLY A 59 -5.93 -16.24 2.84
C GLY A 59 -5.43 -17.34 1.89
N ASP A 60 -6.12 -18.48 1.80
CA ASP A 60 -5.93 -19.55 0.79
C ASP A 60 -7.24 -19.90 0.09
N THR A 61 -8.19 -20.38 0.89
CA THR A 61 -9.46 -20.96 0.44
C THR A 61 -10.56 -19.93 0.60
N VAL A 62 -11.51 -19.90 -0.32
CA VAL A 62 -12.72 -19.08 -0.20
C VAL A 62 -13.93 -20.00 -0.12
N VAL A 63 -14.66 -19.97 1.00
CA VAL A 63 -15.92 -20.70 1.21
C VAL A 63 -17.10 -19.73 1.28
N LEU A 64 -18.31 -20.24 1.06
CA LEU A 64 -19.53 -19.45 1.18
C LEU A 64 -20.31 -19.78 2.43
N THR A 65 -20.88 -18.75 3.05
CA THR A 65 -21.82 -18.98 4.14
C THR A 65 -23.11 -19.64 3.67
N ASP A 66 -23.60 -20.60 4.46
CA ASP A 66 -24.84 -21.33 4.20
C ASP A 66 -26.10 -20.47 4.46
N ARG A 67 -27.30 -21.05 4.31
CA ARG A 67 -28.58 -20.35 4.55
C ARG A 67 -28.76 -19.85 6.00
N LYS A 68 -27.97 -20.39 6.94
CA LYS A 68 -27.94 -20.01 8.35
C LYS A 68 -26.71 -19.16 8.68
N GLY A 69 -26.00 -18.66 7.66
CA GLY A 69 -24.84 -17.79 7.77
C GLY A 69 -23.55 -18.51 8.19
N ARG A 70 -23.55 -19.84 8.24
CA ARG A 70 -22.43 -20.61 8.78
C ARG A 70 -21.41 -20.98 7.71
N TYR A 71 -20.16 -21.08 8.11
CA TYR A 71 -19.06 -21.54 7.26
C TYR A 71 -18.09 -22.39 8.08
N ASN A 72 -17.25 -23.16 7.37
CA ASN A 72 -16.20 -23.99 7.95
C ASN A 72 -14.96 -23.89 7.05
N LEU A 73 -13.80 -23.68 7.66
CA LEU A 73 -12.48 -23.68 7.03
C LEU A 73 -11.56 -24.65 7.77
N PRO A 74 -10.68 -25.38 7.07
CA PRO A 74 -9.76 -26.29 7.73
C PRO A 74 -8.75 -25.49 8.60
N ALA A 75 -8.46 -25.96 9.81
CA ALA A 75 -7.41 -25.39 10.65
C ALA A 75 -6.09 -26.12 10.35
N THR A 76 -5.34 -25.61 9.36
CA THR A 76 -4.12 -26.26 8.85
C THR A 76 -2.84 -25.60 9.35
N GLU A 77 -2.86 -24.30 9.64
CA GLU A 77 -1.69 -23.50 10.01
C GLU A 77 -2.11 -22.22 10.76
N PRO A 78 -1.19 -21.52 11.44
CA PRO A 78 -1.48 -20.22 12.04
C PRO A 78 -1.97 -19.25 10.96
N GLY A 79 -2.95 -18.42 11.30
CA GLY A 79 -3.49 -17.47 10.34
C GLY A 79 -4.82 -16.88 10.75
N SER A 80 -5.28 -15.95 9.93
CA SER A 80 -6.50 -15.19 10.19
C SER A 80 -7.66 -15.70 9.35
N VAL A 81 -8.84 -15.75 9.94
CA VAL A 81 -10.11 -15.96 9.23
C VAL A 81 -10.79 -14.61 9.07
N PHE A 82 -11.34 -14.34 7.89
CA PHE A 82 -11.98 -13.07 7.57
C PHE A 82 -13.10 -13.23 6.53
N PRO A 83 -14.18 -12.44 6.63
CA PRO A 83 -15.14 -12.29 5.55
C PRO A 83 -14.55 -11.41 4.43
N ILE A 84 -14.82 -11.76 3.17
CA ILE A 84 -14.64 -10.83 2.06
C ILE A 84 -15.88 -9.95 2.04
N LEU A 85 -15.76 -8.73 2.58
CA LEU A 85 -16.89 -7.85 2.81
C LEU A 85 -17.53 -7.47 1.47
N PRO A 86 -18.80 -7.81 1.21
CA PRO A 86 -19.45 -7.35 -0.01
C PRO A 86 -19.84 -5.88 0.10
N SER A 87 -20.00 -5.24 -1.06
CA SER A 87 -20.41 -3.84 -1.14
C SER A 87 -21.68 -3.57 -0.35
N GLY A 88 -21.70 -2.46 0.39
CA GLY A 88 -22.80 -2.07 1.26
C GLY A 88 -22.79 -2.71 2.66
N TYR A 89 -21.79 -3.53 2.97
CA TYR A 89 -21.54 -4.08 4.30
C TYR A 89 -20.20 -3.58 4.85
N GLU A 90 -20.16 -3.40 6.16
CA GLU A 90 -18.94 -3.05 6.89
C GLU A 90 -19.01 -3.60 8.31
N PHE A 91 -17.89 -3.55 9.03
CA PHE A 91 -17.92 -3.79 10.47
C PHE A 91 -18.49 -2.59 11.22
N PRO A 92 -19.19 -2.80 12.35
CA PRO A 92 -19.63 -1.71 13.20
C PRO A 92 -18.44 -0.94 13.80
N GLY A 93 -18.64 0.37 13.99
CA GLY A 93 -17.67 1.30 14.56
C GLY A 93 -16.69 1.89 13.54
N GLY A 94 -15.68 2.61 14.05
CA GLY A 94 -14.58 3.18 13.26
C GLY A 94 -13.26 2.42 13.43
N GLY A 95 -12.15 3.11 13.21
CA GLY A 95 -10.80 2.58 13.42
C GLY A 95 -10.32 1.60 12.36
N ILE A 96 -9.32 0.78 12.69
CA ILE A 96 -8.70 -0.15 11.74
C ILE A 96 -9.60 -1.38 11.52
N ALA A 97 -10.09 -1.58 10.30
CA ALA A 97 -11.08 -2.60 9.95
C ALA A 97 -10.54 -4.03 10.07
N ASN A 98 -9.32 -4.30 9.56
CA ASN A 98 -8.74 -5.64 9.57
C ASN A 98 -8.42 -6.17 10.98
N THR A 99 -8.36 -5.30 12.01
CA THR A 99 -8.23 -5.74 13.42
C THR A 99 -9.41 -6.60 13.89
N ARG A 100 -10.53 -6.59 13.16
CA ARG A 100 -11.73 -7.38 13.46
C ARG A 100 -11.70 -8.77 12.85
N PHE A 101 -10.69 -9.09 12.05
CA PHE A 101 -10.44 -10.45 11.59
C PHE A 101 -9.96 -11.32 12.75
N ARG A 102 -10.21 -12.63 12.67
CA ARG A 102 -9.95 -13.55 13.77
C ARG A 102 -8.62 -14.24 13.53
N TYR A 103 -7.58 -13.78 14.21
CA TYR A 103 -6.27 -14.40 14.18
C TYR A 103 -6.21 -15.62 15.11
N PHE A 104 -5.70 -16.72 14.59
CA PHE A 104 -5.47 -17.96 15.31
C PHE A 104 -3.96 -18.26 15.29
N PRO A 105 -3.23 -18.01 16.39
CA PRO A 105 -1.78 -18.23 16.44
C PRO A 105 -1.40 -19.73 16.45
N ASP A 106 -2.33 -20.60 16.87
CA ASP A 106 -2.12 -22.03 16.94
C ASP A 106 -2.62 -22.75 15.69
N SER A 107 -1.74 -23.58 15.10
CA SER A 107 -1.96 -24.29 13.83
C SER A 107 -3.01 -25.40 13.90
N THR A 108 -3.30 -25.91 15.10
CA THR A 108 -4.20 -27.06 15.31
C THR A 108 -5.43 -26.72 16.15
N ALA A 109 -5.56 -25.48 16.60
CA ALA A 109 -6.72 -25.03 17.34
C ALA A 109 -7.88 -24.73 16.38
N GLY A 110 -8.94 -25.53 16.48
CA GLY A 110 -10.25 -25.10 16.00
C GLY A 110 -10.72 -23.90 16.81
N GLY A 111 -11.66 -23.14 16.26
CA GLY A 111 -12.14 -21.94 16.95
C GLY A 111 -13.37 -21.33 16.31
N ASN A 112 -14.08 -20.54 17.10
CA ASN A 112 -15.19 -19.72 16.63
C ASN A 112 -14.64 -18.43 16.02
N ALA A 113 -15.13 -18.10 14.82
CA ALA A 113 -14.90 -16.83 14.15
C ALA A 113 -16.23 -16.24 13.65
N ASP A 114 -17.10 -15.87 14.58
CA ASP A 114 -18.33 -15.14 14.26
C ASP A 114 -18.03 -13.68 13.85
N PHE A 115 -18.79 -13.19 12.87
CA PHE A 115 -18.67 -11.82 12.34
C PHE A 115 -20.06 -11.17 12.24
N GLY A 116 -20.25 -10.08 12.99
CA GLY A 116 -21.38 -9.17 12.86
C GLY A 116 -21.06 -8.06 11.88
N LEU A 117 -21.91 -7.88 10.87
CA LEU A 117 -21.78 -6.80 9.87
C LEU A 117 -22.98 -5.87 9.92
N VAL A 118 -22.75 -4.57 9.76
CA VAL A 118 -23.80 -3.57 9.57
C VAL A 118 -23.97 -3.25 8.09
N ARG A 119 -25.15 -2.78 7.71
CA ARG A 119 -25.37 -2.21 6.37
C ARG A 119 -24.99 -0.74 6.38
N ARG A 120 -24.14 -0.32 5.43
CA ARG A 120 -23.87 1.10 5.19
C ARG A 120 -23.94 1.38 3.70
N ARG A 121 -24.52 2.52 3.34
CA ARG A 121 -24.55 2.98 1.95
C ARG A 121 -23.12 3.33 1.53
N GLN A 122 -22.66 2.71 0.46
CA GLN A 122 -21.39 3.02 -0.20
C GLN A 122 -21.70 3.59 -1.60
N PRO A 123 -21.19 4.77 -1.95
CA PRO A 123 -21.46 5.38 -3.25
C PRO A 123 -20.60 4.77 -4.36
N ASP A 124 -21.05 4.90 -5.62
CA ASP A 124 -20.26 4.55 -6.81
C ASP A 124 -19.07 5.49 -7.05
N ARG A 125 -19.12 6.67 -6.43
CA ARG A 125 -18.07 7.69 -6.45
C ARG A 125 -17.56 7.92 -5.05
N PHE A 126 -16.28 7.67 -4.84
CA PHE A 126 -15.65 7.82 -3.53
C PHE A 126 -14.15 8.07 -3.68
N SER A 127 -13.54 8.58 -2.62
CA SER A 127 -12.11 8.84 -2.57
C SER A 127 -11.48 8.09 -1.41
N ILE A 128 -10.24 7.63 -1.55
CA ILE A 128 -9.48 7.00 -0.46
C ILE A 128 -8.13 7.69 -0.29
N ALA A 129 -7.52 7.57 0.88
CA ALA A 129 -6.11 7.88 1.07
C ALA A 129 -5.27 6.60 0.93
N ALA A 130 -4.34 6.57 -0.02
CA ALA A 130 -3.29 5.56 -0.13
C ALA A 130 -2.02 6.09 0.56
N VAL A 131 -1.61 5.44 1.64
CA VAL A 131 -0.63 5.97 2.60
C VAL A 131 0.56 5.02 2.68
N GLY A 132 1.72 5.42 2.17
CA GLY A 132 2.96 4.66 2.33
C GLY A 132 3.74 5.08 3.57
N ASP A 133 4.37 4.11 4.24
CA ASP A 133 5.56 4.28 5.07
C ASP A 133 5.45 5.43 6.10
N VAL A 134 4.62 5.23 7.13
CA VAL A 134 4.57 6.12 8.30
C VAL A 134 5.83 5.94 9.14
N GLN A 135 6.23 4.69 9.33
CA GLN A 135 7.55 4.22 9.76
C GLN A 135 8.19 5.06 10.86
N PHE A 136 7.46 5.29 11.96
CA PHE A 136 8.07 5.85 13.15
C PHE A 136 8.76 4.74 13.95
N GLY A 137 9.98 5.01 14.41
CA GLY A 137 10.77 4.09 15.23
C GLY A 137 10.74 4.39 16.73
N ASP A 138 10.18 5.53 17.14
CA ASP A 138 10.05 5.92 18.54
C ASP A 138 8.87 6.90 18.74
N THR A 139 8.64 7.30 20.00
CA THR A 139 7.56 8.21 20.37
C THR A 139 7.77 9.65 19.88
N THR A 140 9.01 10.05 19.58
CA THR A 140 9.30 11.37 19.00
C THR A 140 8.84 11.41 17.55
N GLU A 141 9.21 10.40 16.77
CA GLU A 141 8.78 10.22 15.38
C GLU A 141 7.27 9.98 15.28
N ALA A 142 6.68 9.23 16.21
CA ALA A 142 5.22 9.13 16.32
C ALA A 142 4.59 10.50 16.58
N GLY A 143 5.22 11.35 17.40
CA GLY A 143 4.80 12.73 17.61
C GLY A 143 4.88 13.59 16.34
N TYR A 144 5.87 13.37 15.47
CA TYR A 144 5.93 14.04 14.15
C TYR A 144 4.78 13.61 13.26
N ALA A 145 4.52 12.31 13.17
CA ALA A 145 3.40 11.77 12.41
C ALA A 145 2.06 12.29 12.94
N ALA A 146 1.88 12.31 14.27
CA ALA A 146 0.68 12.80 14.94
C ALA A 146 0.40 14.26 14.59
N ARG A 147 1.36 15.16 14.81
CA ARG A 147 1.19 16.62 14.58
C ARG A 147 0.99 17.00 13.12
N THR A 148 1.42 16.15 12.18
CA THR A 148 1.38 16.46 10.75
C THR A 148 0.36 15.60 10.01
N PHE A 149 0.73 14.36 9.67
CA PHE A 149 -0.08 13.48 8.86
C PHE A 149 -1.42 13.08 9.51
N PHE A 150 -1.41 12.60 10.76
CA PHE A 150 -2.65 12.15 11.40
C PHE A 150 -3.59 13.33 11.69
N SER A 151 -3.09 14.47 12.16
CA SER A 151 -3.88 15.70 12.31
C SER A 151 -4.52 16.12 10.99
N GLU A 152 -3.77 16.12 9.88
CA GLU A 152 -4.33 16.47 8.57
C GLU A 152 -5.43 15.49 8.15
N LEU A 153 -5.19 14.18 8.30
CA LEU A 153 -6.18 13.17 7.94
C LEU A 153 -7.42 13.21 8.85
N ALA A 154 -7.27 13.61 10.11
CA ALA A 154 -8.36 13.79 11.07
C ALA A 154 -9.31 14.95 10.70
N GLU A 155 -8.87 15.89 9.87
CA GLU A 155 -9.71 16.98 9.35
C GLU A 155 -10.48 16.60 8.09
N ARG A 156 -10.11 15.48 7.43
CA ARG A 156 -10.77 15.03 6.20
C ARG A 156 -12.16 14.47 6.46
N ARG A 157 -13.11 14.80 5.58
CA ARG A 157 -14.50 14.29 5.58
C ARG A 157 -14.94 13.78 4.20
N ASP A 158 -14.07 13.92 3.22
CA ASP A 158 -14.28 13.60 1.81
C ASP A 158 -13.65 12.26 1.39
N LEU A 159 -13.08 11.52 2.35
CA LEU A 159 -12.49 10.20 2.15
C LEU A 159 -13.40 9.12 2.72
N ALA A 160 -13.51 8.00 2.01
CA ALA A 160 -14.23 6.81 2.46
C ALA A 160 -13.44 6.02 3.51
N PHE A 161 -12.13 5.90 3.30
CA PHE A 161 -11.20 5.21 4.20
C PHE A 161 -9.74 5.57 3.87
N SER A 162 -8.84 5.27 4.80
CA SER A 162 -7.39 5.23 4.58
C SER A 162 -6.90 3.79 4.39
N LEU A 163 -5.95 3.60 3.48
CA LEU A 163 -5.29 2.34 3.19
C LEU A 163 -3.78 2.52 3.38
N PHE A 164 -3.26 1.99 4.48
CA PHE A 164 -1.84 2.02 4.82
C PHE A 164 -1.10 0.87 4.13
N LEU A 165 -0.07 1.20 3.36
CA LEU A 165 0.65 0.33 2.45
C LEU A 165 1.92 -0.29 3.07
N GLY A 166 1.89 -0.56 4.38
CA GLY A 166 2.99 -1.16 5.13
C GLY A 166 4.02 -0.17 5.66
N ASP A 167 4.97 -0.70 6.42
CA ASP A 167 5.95 0.03 7.23
C ASP A 167 5.25 1.05 8.12
N LEU A 168 4.37 0.52 8.97
CA LEU A 168 3.62 1.29 9.97
C LEU A 168 4.57 1.81 11.05
N VAL A 169 5.52 0.97 11.45
CA VAL A 169 6.59 1.27 12.42
C VAL A 169 7.95 0.92 11.82
N ASN A 170 9.03 1.36 12.47
CA ASN A 170 10.40 1.09 12.03
C ASN A 170 11.05 -0.03 12.86
N ASP A 171 10.82 -1.29 12.51
CA ASP A 171 11.31 -2.52 13.14
C ASP A 171 10.78 -2.82 14.57
N ASP A 172 10.43 -1.80 15.36
CA ASP A 172 9.92 -1.99 16.72
C ASP A 172 8.40 -2.21 16.73
N CYS A 173 8.00 -3.48 16.58
CA CYS A 173 6.59 -3.90 16.66
C CYS A 173 5.93 -3.63 18.02
N THR A 174 6.67 -3.27 19.08
CA THR A 174 6.05 -2.86 20.36
C THR A 174 5.31 -1.53 20.25
N LEU A 175 5.51 -0.81 19.14
CA LEU A 175 4.85 0.44 18.81
C LEU A 175 3.52 0.28 18.04
N PHE A 176 3.12 -0.94 17.66
CA PHE A 176 1.81 -1.17 17.02
C PHE A 176 0.59 -0.67 17.82
N PRO A 177 0.54 -0.80 19.17
CA PRO A 177 -0.54 -0.19 19.94
C PRO A 177 -0.62 1.33 19.76
N LEU A 178 0.52 2.03 19.75
CA LEU A 178 0.56 3.47 19.51
C LEU A 178 0.11 3.83 18.09
N PHE A 179 0.51 3.05 17.08
CA PHE A 179 0.01 3.23 15.71
C PHE A 179 -1.52 3.08 15.67
N LYS A 180 -2.04 2.04 16.33
CA LYS A 180 -3.48 1.77 16.42
C LYS A 180 -4.23 2.91 17.09
N GLU A 181 -3.73 3.43 18.21
CA GLU A 181 -4.30 4.59 18.90
C GLU A 181 -4.38 5.80 17.96
N LEU A 182 -3.29 6.13 17.25
CA LEU A 182 -3.28 7.24 16.29
C LEU A 182 -4.27 7.06 15.14
N ALA A 183 -4.38 5.84 14.60
CA ALA A 183 -5.29 5.53 13.50
C ALA A 183 -6.77 5.45 13.94
N ASP A 184 -7.04 5.03 15.17
CA ASP A 184 -8.40 4.93 15.72
C ASP A 184 -9.00 6.32 16.04
N GLU A 185 -8.18 7.36 16.19
CA GLU A 185 -8.61 8.77 16.28
C GLU A 185 -9.09 9.36 14.95
N LEU A 186 -8.88 8.65 13.83
CA LEU A 186 -9.32 9.14 12.52
C LEU A 186 -10.86 9.05 12.37
N PRO A 187 -11.50 10.03 11.72
CA PRO A 187 -12.95 10.06 11.51
C PRO A 187 -13.42 9.05 10.45
N ILE A 188 -12.48 8.39 9.77
CA ILE A 188 -12.69 7.42 8.69
C ILE A 188 -12.08 6.08 9.10
N PRO A 189 -12.66 4.95 8.64
CA PRO A 189 -12.05 3.65 8.87
C PRO A 189 -10.70 3.55 8.15
N SER A 190 -9.84 2.68 8.67
CA SER A 190 -8.52 2.39 8.11
C SER A 190 -8.36 0.93 7.75
N TRP A 191 -7.56 0.65 6.74
CA TRP A 191 -7.09 -0.68 6.36
C TRP A 191 -5.57 -0.67 6.39
N THR A 192 -4.95 -1.73 6.91
CA THR A 192 -3.49 -1.83 6.97
C THR A 192 -3.00 -3.10 6.28
N LEU A 193 -1.75 -3.06 5.82
CA LEU A 193 -0.97 -4.23 5.42
C LEU A 193 0.39 -4.18 6.09
N SER A 194 1.11 -5.31 6.10
CA SER A 194 2.44 -5.42 6.70
C SER A 194 3.52 -5.05 5.68
N GLY A 195 4.49 -4.23 6.10
CA GLY A 195 5.73 -3.97 5.36
C GLY A 195 6.93 -4.72 5.90
N ASN A 196 8.12 -4.47 5.36
CA ASN A 196 9.32 -5.19 5.77
C ASN A 196 9.84 -4.83 7.15
N HIS A 197 9.48 -3.65 7.67
CA HIS A 197 9.77 -3.18 9.01
C HIS A 197 8.69 -3.58 10.04
N ASP A 198 7.56 -4.13 9.58
CA ASP A 198 6.47 -4.62 10.44
C ASP A 198 6.60 -6.11 10.78
N ARG A 199 7.78 -6.71 10.54
CA ARG A 199 8.06 -8.14 10.76
C ARG A 199 8.68 -8.39 12.13
N ASP A 200 8.52 -9.61 12.63
CA ASP A 200 9.22 -10.08 13.82
C ASP A 200 10.73 -10.23 13.55
N MET A 201 11.53 -9.20 13.83
CA MET A 201 12.98 -9.17 13.52
C MET A 201 13.81 -10.25 14.24
N ASP A 202 13.24 -10.90 15.25
CA ASP A 202 13.83 -12.01 16.00
C ASP A 202 13.41 -13.40 15.47
N SER A 203 12.50 -13.45 14.50
CA SER A 203 11.97 -14.66 13.89
C SER A 203 12.31 -14.69 12.39
N VAL A 204 12.48 -15.88 11.83
CA VAL A 204 12.91 -16.04 10.44
C VAL A 204 11.76 -15.85 9.44
N ARG A 205 10.48 -15.91 9.86
CA ARG A 205 9.35 -16.05 8.89
C ARG A 205 7.99 -15.50 9.31
N THR A 206 7.88 -14.63 10.31
CA THR A 206 6.56 -14.31 10.85
C THR A 206 6.25 -12.82 10.91
N VAL A 207 4.98 -12.54 10.66
CA VAL A 207 4.29 -11.28 10.98
C VAL A 207 3.31 -11.56 12.13
N VAL A 208 3.70 -12.38 13.11
CA VAL A 208 2.83 -12.83 14.20
C VAL A 208 2.38 -11.64 15.02
N ARG A 209 3.30 -10.76 15.45
CA ARG A 209 2.94 -9.54 16.18
C ARG A 209 2.01 -8.63 15.38
N TYR A 210 2.22 -8.54 14.07
CA TYR A 210 1.32 -7.80 13.19
C TYR A 210 -0.07 -8.46 13.14
N ASN A 211 -0.15 -9.79 13.00
CA ASN A 211 -1.44 -10.48 12.96
C ASN A 211 -2.18 -10.43 14.31
N GLU A 212 -1.45 -10.46 15.42
CA GLU A 212 -2.01 -10.24 16.77
C GLU A 212 -2.59 -8.83 16.91
N ALA A 213 -1.89 -7.82 16.38
CA ALA A 213 -2.32 -6.42 16.46
C ALA A 213 -3.43 -6.06 15.45
N PHE A 214 -3.37 -6.60 14.23
CA PHE A 214 -4.16 -6.12 13.08
C PHE A 214 -4.92 -7.21 12.33
N GLY A 215 -4.88 -8.47 12.75
CA GLY A 215 -5.64 -9.56 12.13
C GLY A 215 -4.97 -10.13 10.88
N ALA A 216 -5.64 -10.11 9.73
CA ALA A 216 -5.10 -10.71 8.51
C ALA A 216 -4.09 -9.80 7.80
N ASP A 217 -3.05 -10.38 7.22
CA ASP A 217 -2.05 -9.72 6.37
C ASP A 217 -2.26 -10.04 4.87
N THR A 218 -3.23 -10.91 4.56
CA THR A 218 -3.77 -11.14 3.22
C THR A 218 -5.28 -11.22 3.33
N TYR A 219 -6.01 -10.37 2.61
CA TYR A 219 -7.47 -10.32 2.65
C TYR A 219 -8.05 -9.56 1.46
N ALA A 220 -9.38 -9.54 1.33
CA ALA A 220 -10.07 -8.79 0.30
C ALA A 220 -11.39 -8.19 0.83
N PHE A 221 -11.86 -7.14 0.18
CA PHE A 221 -13.16 -6.53 0.45
C PHE A 221 -13.64 -5.72 -0.75
N ASP A 222 -14.94 -5.57 -0.89
CA ASP A 222 -15.57 -4.66 -1.83
C ASP A 222 -15.87 -3.33 -1.13
N TYR A 223 -15.68 -2.23 -1.85
CA TYR A 223 -16.24 -0.93 -1.46
C TYR A 223 -16.86 -0.27 -2.68
N GLY A 224 -18.17 0.00 -2.60
CA GLY A 224 -18.92 0.47 -3.76
C GLY A 224 -18.76 -0.52 -4.93
N PRO A 225 -18.35 -0.08 -6.13
CA PRO A 225 -18.17 -0.92 -7.30
C PRO A 225 -16.74 -1.45 -7.50
N VAL A 226 -15.84 -1.28 -6.53
CA VAL A 226 -14.42 -1.65 -6.62
C VAL A 226 -14.11 -2.80 -5.68
N HIS A 227 -13.31 -3.76 -6.16
CA HIS A 227 -12.86 -4.91 -5.39
C HIS A 227 -11.39 -4.73 -4.97
N PHE A 228 -11.12 -4.69 -3.68
CA PHE A 228 -9.79 -4.49 -3.09
C PHE A 228 -9.22 -5.81 -2.62
N ILE A 229 -7.97 -6.10 -2.98
CA ILE A 229 -7.21 -7.26 -2.53
C ILE A 229 -5.93 -6.75 -1.87
N VAL A 230 -5.68 -7.15 -0.64
CA VAL A 230 -4.53 -6.75 0.15
C VAL A 230 -3.60 -7.94 0.33
N PHE A 231 -2.32 -7.77 0.02
CA PHE A 231 -1.29 -8.80 0.18
C PHE A 231 -0.12 -8.32 1.02
N ASN A 232 0.33 -9.18 1.93
CA ASN A 232 1.70 -9.18 2.42
C ASN A 232 2.59 -9.87 1.38
N ASN A 233 3.28 -9.09 0.56
CA ASN A 233 4.23 -9.62 -0.42
C ASN A 233 5.69 -9.59 0.04
N VAL A 234 5.94 -9.34 1.34
CA VAL A 234 7.27 -9.38 1.94
C VAL A 234 7.64 -10.81 2.28
N PHE A 235 8.25 -11.50 1.33
CA PHE A 235 8.67 -12.89 1.50
C PHE A 235 10.05 -12.97 2.13
N THR A 236 10.13 -13.51 3.34
CA THR A 236 11.39 -13.64 4.10
C THR A 236 12.26 -14.79 3.59
N GLU A 237 13.49 -14.49 3.18
CA GLU A 237 14.51 -15.49 2.80
C GLU A 237 15.51 -15.77 3.94
N GLY A 238 15.49 -14.95 4.99
CA GLY A 238 16.24 -15.13 6.23
C GLY A 238 15.83 -14.10 7.28
N ARG A 239 16.49 -14.08 8.45
CA ARG A 239 16.12 -13.18 9.57
C ARG A 239 16.03 -11.70 9.15
N ARG A 240 16.93 -11.24 8.28
CA ARG A 240 16.93 -9.85 7.76
C ARG A 240 16.75 -9.76 6.24
N SER A 241 16.81 -10.89 5.52
CA SER A 241 16.68 -10.91 4.07
C SER A 241 15.24 -11.14 3.67
N TYR A 242 14.75 -10.38 2.69
CA TYR A 242 13.42 -10.52 2.14
C TYR A 242 13.41 -10.14 0.66
N VAL A 243 12.37 -10.56 -0.04
CA VAL A 243 12.10 -10.25 -1.44
C VAL A 243 10.61 -10.03 -1.64
N GLY A 244 10.24 -9.24 -2.66
CA GLY A 244 8.85 -9.18 -3.11
C GLY A 244 8.45 -10.52 -3.72
N LYS A 245 7.51 -11.25 -3.12
CA LYS A 245 6.98 -12.50 -3.67
C LYS A 245 5.64 -12.86 -3.02
N LEU A 246 4.67 -13.28 -3.83
CA LEU A 246 3.45 -13.93 -3.32
C LEU A 246 3.69 -15.42 -3.14
N THR A 247 3.22 -15.98 -2.04
CA THR A 247 3.25 -17.42 -1.77
C THR A 247 2.23 -18.17 -2.63
N GLU A 248 2.38 -19.49 -2.78
CA GLU A 248 1.38 -20.33 -3.46
C GLU A 248 -0.01 -20.24 -2.83
N LYS A 249 -0.05 -20.07 -1.50
CA LYS A 249 -1.28 -19.85 -0.73
C LYS A 249 -1.99 -18.59 -1.22
N GLN A 250 -1.26 -17.48 -1.32
CA GLN A 250 -1.79 -16.20 -1.77
C GLN A 250 -2.19 -16.23 -3.25
N LEU A 251 -1.45 -16.94 -4.11
CA LEU A 251 -1.83 -17.14 -5.51
C LEU A 251 -3.11 -17.98 -5.66
N ARG A 252 -3.30 -19.01 -4.82
CA ARG A 252 -4.57 -19.75 -4.75
C ARG A 252 -5.72 -18.89 -4.26
N PHE A 253 -5.50 -18.07 -3.23
CA PHE A 253 -6.47 -17.10 -2.77
C PHE A 253 -6.89 -16.14 -3.89
N LEU A 254 -5.91 -15.53 -4.58
CA LEU A 254 -6.17 -14.65 -5.72
C LEU A 254 -7.02 -15.32 -6.79
N ARG A 255 -6.69 -16.57 -7.14
CA ARG A 255 -7.46 -17.36 -8.12
C ARG A 255 -8.90 -17.61 -7.65
N ASN A 256 -9.07 -18.03 -6.39
CA ASN A 256 -10.37 -18.38 -5.82
C ASN A 256 -11.28 -17.16 -5.65
N ASP A 257 -10.69 -16.02 -5.29
CA ASP A 257 -11.40 -14.76 -5.11
C ASP A 257 -11.83 -14.18 -6.45
N LEU A 258 -10.89 -14.03 -7.40
CA LEU A 258 -11.17 -13.51 -8.75
C LEU A 258 -12.15 -14.38 -9.55
N ALA A 259 -12.29 -15.68 -9.23
CA ALA A 259 -13.29 -16.54 -9.85
C ALA A 259 -14.74 -16.09 -9.54
N ARG A 260 -14.92 -15.27 -8.50
CA ARG A 260 -16.22 -14.79 -8.03
C ARG A 260 -16.48 -13.33 -8.39
N VAL A 261 -15.42 -12.59 -8.70
CA VAL A 261 -15.47 -11.16 -9.06
C VAL A 261 -15.80 -11.02 -10.54
N PRO A 262 -16.85 -10.26 -10.93
CA PRO A 262 -17.17 -9.99 -12.32
C PRO A 262 -15.97 -9.43 -13.11
N ARG A 263 -15.88 -9.74 -14.41
CA ARG A 263 -14.70 -9.42 -15.26
C ARG A 263 -14.47 -7.91 -15.40
N GLU A 264 -15.55 -7.14 -15.35
CA GLU A 264 -15.62 -5.69 -15.53
C GLU A 264 -15.33 -4.90 -14.25
N THR A 265 -15.36 -5.54 -13.07
CA THR A 265 -15.05 -4.90 -11.80
C THR A 265 -13.59 -4.46 -11.79
N LEU A 266 -13.33 -3.20 -11.43
CA LEU A 266 -11.97 -2.73 -11.17
C LEU A 266 -11.42 -3.49 -9.96
N VAL A 267 -10.27 -4.14 -10.15
CA VAL A 267 -9.52 -4.74 -9.04
C VAL A 267 -8.46 -3.74 -8.59
N VAL A 268 -8.37 -3.49 -7.29
CA VAL A 268 -7.26 -2.75 -6.67
C VAL A 268 -6.44 -3.74 -5.85
N ILE A 269 -5.17 -3.94 -6.21
CA ILE A 269 -4.25 -4.74 -5.41
C ILE A 269 -3.37 -3.81 -4.58
N ALA A 270 -3.41 -3.94 -3.27
CA ALA A 270 -2.55 -3.20 -2.34
C ALA A 270 -1.53 -4.13 -1.69
N GLN A 271 -0.28 -3.70 -1.67
CA GLN A 271 0.84 -4.47 -1.10
C GLN A 271 1.97 -3.52 -0.71
N HIS A 272 3.04 -4.04 -0.10
CA HIS A 272 4.13 -3.18 0.35
C HIS A 272 5.21 -2.99 -0.72
N ILE A 273 5.86 -4.08 -1.14
CA ILE A 273 6.93 -4.04 -2.16
C ILE A 273 6.28 -3.84 -3.54
N PRO A 274 6.80 -2.96 -4.41
CA PRO A 274 6.24 -2.79 -5.75
C PRO A 274 6.17 -4.11 -6.54
N MET A 275 5.05 -4.36 -7.22
CA MET A 275 4.83 -5.49 -8.12
C MET A 275 5.85 -5.49 -9.26
N ALA A 276 6.27 -4.31 -9.73
CA ALA A 276 7.37 -4.19 -10.68
C ALA A 276 8.65 -4.92 -10.22
N ALA A 277 8.89 -4.98 -8.91
CA ALA A 277 10.03 -5.63 -8.26
C ALA A 277 9.69 -7.00 -7.64
N THR A 278 8.44 -7.46 -7.75
CA THR A 278 8.00 -8.75 -7.20
C THR A 278 8.44 -9.90 -8.10
N LYS A 279 9.11 -10.91 -7.53
CA LYS A 279 9.77 -12.02 -8.24
C LYS A 279 8.82 -12.79 -9.15
N ASN A 280 7.63 -13.12 -8.67
CA ASN A 280 6.61 -13.87 -9.41
C ASN A 280 5.48 -12.99 -9.94
N LYS A 281 5.77 -11.74 -10.33
CA LYS A 281 4.78 -10.82 -10.90
C LYS A 281 4.03 -11.41 -12.09
N ASP A 282 4.68 -12.21 -12.94
CA ASP A 282 4.09 -12.75 -14.16
C ASP A 282 2.96 -13.75 -13.84
N GLU A 283 3.06 -14.48 -12.73
CA GLU A 283 2.00 -15.37 -12.25
C GLU A 283 0.76 -14.58 -11.78
N VAL A 284 0.99 -13.44 -11.11
CA VAL A 284 -0.08 -12.53 -10.69
C VAL A 284 -0.76 -11.89 -11.90
N LEU A 285 0.02 -11.40 -12.86
CA LEU A 285 -0.51 -10.80 -14.09
C LEU A 285 -1.29 -11.82 -14.93
N ALA A 286 -0.84 -13.08 -14.98
CA ALA A 286 -1.58 -14.16 -15.63
C ALA A 286 -2.92 -14.46 -14.95
N LEU A 287 -2.97 -14.43 -13.61
CA LEU A 287 -4.20 -14.62 -12.84
C LEU A 287 -5.21 -13.48 -13.01
N LEU A 288 -4.74 -12.26 -13.27
CA LEU A 288 -5.62 -11.14 -13.61
C LEU A 288 -6.33 -11.35 -14.96
N ASP A 289 -5.80 -12.17 -15.87
CA ASP A 289 -6.46 -12.58 -17.13
C ASP A 289 -7.10 -11.40 -17.89
N GLY A 290 -6.32 -10.32 -18.08
CA GLY A 290 -6.77 -9.12 -18.80
C GLY A 290 -7.70 -8.16 -18.04
N ARG A 291 -8.03 -8.43 -16.77
CA ARG A 291 -8.85 -7.53 -15.92
C ARG A 291 -8.16 -6.19 -15.68
N ARG A 292 -8.92 -5.10 -15.65
CA ARG A 292 -8.39 -3.80 -15.22
C ARG A 292 -7.93 -3.87 -13.77
N CYS A 293 -6.68 -3.47 -13.53
CA CYS A 293 -6.10 -3.51 -12.19
C CYS A 293 -5.29 -2.24 -11.89
N LEU A 294 -5.53 -1.66 -10.73
CA LEU A 294 -4.68 -0.64 -10.12
C LEU A 294 -3.91 -1.27 -8.97
N MET A 295 -2.59 -1.18 -9.00
CA MET A 295 -1.71 -1.63 -7.93
C MET A 295 -1.23 -0.44 -7.11
N LEU A 296 -1.33 -0.54 -5.78
CA LEU A 296 -0.88 0.47 -4.83
C LEU A 296 0.24 -0.14 -3.97
N SER A 297 1.39 0.54 -3.88
CA SER A 297 2.56 0.05 -3.13
C SER A 297 3.32 1.16 -2.39
N GLY A 298 4.15 0.77 -1.41
CA GLY A 298 4.99 1.65 -0.58
C GLY A 298 6.48 1.33 -0.75
N HIS A 299 7.20 1.12 0.36
CA HIS A 299 8.52 0.48 0.49
C HIS A 299 9.72 1.30 0.02
N THR A 300 9.60 2.03 -1.08
CA THR A 300 10.75 2.64 -1.76
C THR A 300 11.07 4.05 -1.27
N HIS A 301 10.20 4.60 -0.43
CA HIS A 301 10.23 6.00 0.01
C HIS A 301 10.31 6.98 -1.16
N SER A 302 9.85 6.58 -2.34
CA SER A 302 9.87 7.35 -3.57
C SER A 302 8.51 7.21 -4.24
N VAL A 303 7.98 8.32 -4.71
CA VAL A 303 6.82 8.25 -5.59
C VAL A 303 7.31 7.83 -6.98
N PHE A 304 6.60 6.91 -7.63
CA PHE A 304 6.74 6.62 -9.06
C PHE A 304 5.60 5.74 -9.57
N ARG A 305 5.54 5.58 -10.89
CA ARG A 305 4.51 4.78 -11.56
C ARG A 305 5.13 3.78 -12.53
N LYS A 306 4.48 2.63 -12.69
CA LYS A 306 4.85 1.60 -13.66
C LYS A 306 3.60 1.07 -14.37
N ARG A 307 3.72 0.85 -15.68
CA ARG A 307 2.74 0.11 -16.48
C ARG A 307 3.22 -1.33 -16.56
N LEU A 308 2.49 -2.26 -15.97
CA LEU A 308 2.88 -3.68 -15.91
C LEU A 308 2.23 -4.51 -17.03
N ALA A 309 1.06 -4.05 -17.51
CA ALA A 309 0.39 -4.51 -18.71
C ALA A 309 -0.53 -3.37 -19.21
N ALA A 310 -1.11 -3.48 -20.41
CA ALA A 310 -1.99 -2.44 -20.97
C ALA A 310 -3.12 -2.01 -20.02
N ASN A 311 -3.64 -2.96 -19.25
CA ASN A 311 -4.75 -2.86 -18.31
C ASN A 311 -4.31 -2.82 -16.83
N VAL A 312 -2.99 -2.81 -16.55
CA VAL A 312 -2.45 -2.88 -15.18
C VAL A 312 -1.47 -1.75 -14.93
N GLN A 313 -1.87 -0.82 -14.05
CA GLN A 313 -1.03 0.28 -13.58
C GLN A 313 -0.60 0.04 -12.14
N GLU A 314 0.61 0.44 -11.81
CA GLU A 314 1.12 0.52 -10.45
C GLU A 314 1.48 1.96 -10.09
N LEU A 315 1.01 2.40 -8.92
CA LEU A 315 1.41 3.61 -8.24
C LEU A 315 2.16 3.22 -6.95
N VAL A 316 3.39 3.68 -6.83
CA VAL A 316 4.16 3.63 -5.59
C VAL A 316 3.97 4.97 -4.88
N ALA A 317 3.32 4.94 -3.72
CA ALA A 317 2.66 6.10 -3.12
C ALA A 317 3.61 7.08 -2.43
N GLY A 318 4.90 6.75 -2.29
CA GLY A 318 5.84 7.54 -1.50
C GLY A 318 5.71 7.24 -0.01
N ALA A 319 6.06 8.20 0.84
CA ALA A 319 6.21 7.95 2.27
C ALA A 319 5.77 9.15 3.12
N VAL A 320 5.03 8.86 4.18
CA VAL A 320 4.68 9.85 5.21
C VAL A 320 5.92 10.26 6.00
N CYS A 321 6.88 9.37 6.22
CA CYS A 321 8.16 9.70 6.85
C CYS A 321 9.14 10.43 5.92
N GLY A 322 8.82 10.57 4.62
CA GLY A 322 9.73 11.01 3.58
C GLY A 322 10.84 9.99 3.32
N LEU A 323 12.10 10.39 3.16
CA LEU A 323 13.18 9.40 3.08
C LEU A 323 13.36 8.65 4.40
N LEU A 324 13.36 9.38 5.52
CA LEU A 324 13.37 8.93 6.91
C LEU A 324 13.00 10.15 7.75
N TRP A 325 12.49 10.03 8.98
CA TRP A 325 12.24 11.17 9.89
C TRP A 325 13.53 11.96 10.27
N THR A 326 14.10 12.65 9.28
CA THR A 326 15.44 13.25 9.22
C THR A 326 15.43 14.44 8.26
N GLY A 327 16.48 15.25 8.30
CA GLY A 327 16.63 16.45 7.49
C GLY A 327 16.45 17.73 8.30
N GLU A 328 16.39 18.85 7.57
CA GLU A 328 16.07 20.15 8.13
C GLU A 328 14.69 20.12 8.82
N GLN A 329 14.58 20.79 9.96
CA GLN A 329 13.35 20.83 10.75
C GLN A 329 12.61 22.15 10.49
N ASP A 330 11.28 22.10 10.50
CA ASP A 330 10.47 23.32 10.56
C ASP A 330 10.46 23.91 11.99
N LEU A 331 9.67 24.98 12.18
CA LEU A 331 9.54 25.65 13.48
C LEU A 331 8.85 24.77 14.54
N ASP A 332 8.11 23.74 14.13
CA ASP A 332 7.49 22.74 15.00
C ASP A 332 8.44 21.55 15.28
N LEU A 333 9.71 21.70 14.88
CA LEU A 333 10.78 20.74 15.00
C LEU A 333 10.51 19.43 14.24
N VAL A 334 9.60 19.45 13.26
CA VAL A 334 9.32 18.29 12.42
C VAL A 334 10.29 18.29 11.24
N PRO A 335 11.00 17.17 10.96
CA PRO A 335 11.85 17.10 9.79
C PRO A 335 11.03 17.25 8.50
N ARG A 336 11.46 18.14 7.61
CA ARG A 336 10.86 18.31 6.28
C ARG A 336 10.88 16.99 5.49
N SER A 337 11.95 16.20 5.68
CA SER A 337 12.19 14.87 5.10
C SER A 337 11.75 14.74 3.64
N LEU A 338 12.62 15.20 2.74
CA LEU A 338 12.39 15.04 1.32
C LEU A 338 12.58 13.57 0.93
N GLN A 339 11.79 13.08 -0.02
CA GLN A 339 12.01 11.77 -0.62
C GLN A 339 13.17 11.80 -1.64
N PRO A 340 13.79 10.66 -2.00
CA PRO A 340 14.89 10.63 -2.97
C PRO A 340 14.51 11.17 -4.36
N CYS A 341 13.25 11.00 -4.77
CA CYS A 341 12.71 11.55 -6.01
C CYS A 341 12.40 13.06 -5.95
N GLY A 342 12.62 13.70 -4.80
CA GLY A 342 12.40 15.13 -4.60
C GLY A 342 10.95 15.52 -4.31
N THR A 343 10.06 14.57 -4.05
CA THR A 343 8.73 14.87 -3.53
C THR A 343 8.78 15.17 -2.03
N PRO A 344 7.95 16.08 -1.51
CA PRO A 344 7.70 16.23 -0.07
C PRO A 344 7.07 14.96 0.52
N ARG A 345 7.05 14.85 1.87
CA ARG A 345 6.24 13.86 2.60
C ARG A 345 4.78 13.90 2.14
N ASN A 346 4.16 12.75 1.94
CA ASN A 346 2.86 12.70 1.28
C ASN A 346 1.99 11.49 1.63
N TYR A 347 0.75 11.57 1.17
CA TYR A 347 -0.08 10.42 0.79
C TYR A 347 -0.69 10.68 -0.59
N PHE A 348 -1.41 9.71 -1.16
CA PHE A 348 -2.18 9.91 -2.39
C PHE A 348 -3.67 9.87 -2.10
N ARG A 349 -4.41 10.81 -2.70
CA ARG A 349 -5.87 10.70 -2.84
C ARG A 349 -6.15 9.93 -4.12
N ILE A 350 -6.88 8.82 -4.03
CA ILE A 350 -7.37 8.07 -5.20
C ILE A 350 -8.87 8.30 -5.28
N ASP A 351 -9.32 8.88 -6.38
CA ASP A 351 -10.73 9.13 -6.67
C ASP A 351 -11.25 8.05 -7.61
N PHE A 352 -12.31 7.37 -7.21
CA PHE A 352 -13.00 6.36 -8.02
C PHE A 352 -14.33 6.90 -8.53
N ASP A 353 -14.64 6.63 -9.79
CA ASP A 353 -15.97 6.76 -10.40
C ASP A 353 -16.29 5.45 -11.10
N LYS A 354 -17.05 4.59 -10.42
CA LYS A 354 -17.29 3.22 -10.84
C LYS A 354 -15.99 2.43 -10.99
N ALA A 355 -15.64 2.04 -12.21
CA ALA A 355 -14.42 1.30 -12.53
C ALA A 355 -13.26 2.21 -12.99
N ASP A 356 -13.50 3.51 -13.12
CA ASP A 356 -12.49 4.49 -13.48
C ASP A 356 -11.89 5.12 -12.23
N TYR A 357 -10.63 5.56 -12.35
CA TYR A 357 -9.91 6.16 -11.24
C TYR A 357 -8.98 7.27 -11.70
N THR A 358 -8.74 8.22 -10.81
CA THR A 358 -7.65 9.20 -10.92
C THR A 358 -6.91 9.27 -9.60
N PHE A 359 -5.65 9.69 -9.61
CA PHE A 359 -4.92 9.93 -8.38
C PHE A 359 -4.30 11.32 -8.34
N ARG A 360 -4.23 11.85 -7.13
CA ARG A 360 -3.66 13.16 -6.82
C ARG A 360 -2.65 13.02 -5.69
N PHE A 361 -1.49 13.62 -5.88
CA PHE A 361 -0.50 13.72 -4.82
C PHE A 361 -1.02 14.68 -3.74
N LYS A 362 -0.94 14.31 -2.47
CA LYS A 362 -1.23 15.23 -1.37
C LYS A 362 -0.01 15.36 -0.48
N GLY A 363 0.72 16.46 -0.64
CA GLY A 363 1.80 16.82 0.26
C GLY A 363 1.25 17.16 1.64
N ILE A 364 1.85 16.60 2.68
CA ILE A 364 1.46 16.87 4.07
C ILE A 364 1.79 18.32 4.39
N GLY A 365 0.79 19.08 4.84
CA GLY A 365 0.89 20.52 5.10
C GLY A 365 0.94 21.40 3.84
N LEU A 366 0.70 20.83 2.65
CA LEU A 366 0.62 21.58 1.38
C LEU A 366 -0.82 21.59 0.84
N ASP A 367 -1.18 22.65 0.10
CA ASP A 367 -2.48 22.73 -0.57
C ASP A 367 -2.66 21.60 -1.60
N GLU A 368 -3.91 21.13 -1.79
CA GLU A 368 -4.22 20.07 -2.77
C GLU A 368 -3.85 20.46 -4.22
N GLY A 369 -3.71 21.75 -4.49
CA GLY A 369 -3.26 22.27 -5.79
C GLY A 369 -1.76 22.11 -6.06
N HIS A 370 -0.93 21.90 -5.03
CA HIS A 370 0.53 21.85 -5.17
C HIS A 370 0.98 20.47 -5.71
N GLN A 371 0.94 20.30 -7.03
CA GLN A 371 1.22 19.02 -7.71
C GLN A 371 2.64 18.91 -8.31
N ALA A 372 3.38 20.01 -8.34
CA ALA A 372 4.73 20.03 -8.88
C ALA A 372 5.62 21.05 -8.15
N ASP A 373 6.93 20.96 -8.37
CA ASP A 373 7.83 22.09 -8.17
C ASP A 373 8.31 22.60 -9.54
N VAL A 374 8.45 23.92 -9.68
CA VAL A 374 8.98 24.57 -10.88
C VAL A 374 10.23 25.33 -10.46
N TRP A 375 11.35 25.00 -11.09
CA TRP A 375 12.64 25.65 -10.89
C TRP A 375 13.10 26.26 -12.21
N ILE A 376 13.75 27.43 -12.13
CA ILE A 376 14.28 28.17 -13.27
C ILE A 376 15.76 28.43 -13.03
N ALA A 377 16.58 28.19 -14.05
CA ALA A 377 17.98 28.58 -14.05
C ALA A 377 18.09 30.11 -14.18
N ASP A 378 18.20 30.80 -13.04
CA ASP A 378 18.19 32.27 -12.94
C ASP A 378 19.57 32.86 -12.53
N GLY A 379 20.59 32.01 -12.42
CA GLY A 379 21.92 32.42 -11.98
C GLY A 379 22.06 32.60 -10.47
N ASN A 380 21.14 32.06 -9.66
CA ASN A 380 21.26 32.01 -8.20
C ASN A 380 22.65 31.52 -7.77
N PRO A 381 23.41 32.29 -6.96
CA PRO A 381 24.76 31.92 -6.54
C PRO A 381 24.84 30.55 -5.84
N GLN A 382 23.82 30.15 -5.08
CA GLN A 382 23.80 28.85 -4.39
C GLN A 382 23.67 27.68 -5.38
N ASP A 383 22.97 27.89 -6.49
CA ASP A 383 22.84 26.86 -7.52
C ASP A 383 24.13 26.70 -8.35
N ARG A 384 24.95 27.75 -8.42
CA ARG A 384 26.27 27.70 -9.09
C ARG A 384 27.28 26.81 -8.35
N GLU A 385 27.05 26.51 -7.08
CA GLU A 385 27.86 25.55 -6.31
C GLU A 385 27.52 24.08 -6.64
N ILE A 386 26.45 23.84 -7.41
CA ILE A 386 25.97 22.51 -7.78
C ILE A 386 26.20 22.33 -9.29
N GLU A 387 27.17 21.51 -9.68
CA GLU A 387 27.57 21.30 -11.09
C GLU A 387 26.38 20.98 -12.01
N GLU A 388 25.46 20.12 -11.56
CA GLU A 388 24.29 19.74 -12.33
C GLU A 388 23.29 20.89 -12.55
N LEU A 389 23.22 21.87 -11.64
CA LEU A 389 22.37 23.06 -11.82
C LEU A 389 23.12 24.17 -12.57
N ALA A 390 24.40 24.34 -12.28
CA ALA A 390 25.27 25.36 -12.90
C ALA A 390 25.48 25.13 -14.41
N SER A 391 25.40 23.87 -14.86
CA SER A 391 25.53 23.50 -16.27
C SER A 391 24.25 23.75 -17.10
N LEU A 392 23.12 24.06 -16.46
CA LEU A 392 21.89 24.38 -17.17
C LEU A 392 21.96 25.81 -17.75
N PRO A 393 21.63 26.01 -19.05
CA PRO A 393 21.55 27.34 -19.63
C PRO A 393 20.59 28.27 -18.85
N MET A 394 20.93 29.56 -18.74
CA MET A 394 20.07 30.56 -18.14
C MET A 394 18.70 30.60 -18.84
N GLY A 395 17.61 30.52 -18.07
CA GLY A 395 16.25 30.39 -18.58
C GLY A 395 15.76 28.94 -18.77
N SER A 396 16.59 27.94 -18.46
CA SER A 396 16.14 26.54 -18.39
C SER A 396 15.06 26.37 -17.32
N ILE A 397 14.03 25.60 -17.63
CA ILE A 397 12.92 25.27 -16.74
C ILE A 397 13.02 23.79 -16.36
N VAL A 398 12.94 23.50 -15.07
CA VAL A 398 12.91 22.14 -14.52
C VAL A 398 11.63 21.98 -13.72
N VAL A 399 10.76 21.06 -14.14
CA VAL A 399 9.50 20.73 -13.47
C VAL A 399 9.64 19.36 -12.80
N ASN A 400 9.49 19.32 -11.48
CA ASN A 400 9.35 18.08 -10.73
C ASN A 400 7.86 17.79 -10.49
N LEU A 401 7.23 16.99 -11.36
CA LEU A 401 5.81 16.70 -11.30
C LEU A 401 5.53 15.44 -10.47
N PHE A 402 5.01 15.61 -9.25
CA PHE A 402 5.05 14.59 -8.19
C PHE A 402 4.34 13.28 -8.53
N ALA A 403 3.23 13.33 -9.26
CA ALA A 403 2.47 12.15 -9.68
C ALA A 403 2.75 11.76 -11.14
N GLY A 404 3.73 12.39 -11.78
CA GLY A 404 4.09 12.14 -13.16
C GLY A 404 4.69 10.75 -13.36
N GLY A 405 4.76 10.29 -14.61
CA GLY A 405 5.45 9.03 -14.93
C GLY A 405 5.73 8.90 -16.41
N PRO A 406 6.21 7.73 -16.86
CA PRO A 406 6.65 7.52 -18.25
C PRO A 406 5.58 7.83 -19.31
N GLU A 407 4.30 7.70 -18.97
CA GLU A 407 3.15 7.92 -19.86
C GLU A 407 2.61 9.36 -19.79
N THR A 408 3.21 10.24 -18.97
CA THR A 408 2.73 11.61 -18.80
C THR A 408 3.35 12.54 -19.84
N LEU A 409 2.49 13.15 -20.63
CA LEU A 409 2.85 14.32 -21.42
C LEU A 409 2.73 15.56 -20.56
N VAL A 410 3.80 16.35 -20.51
CA VAL A 410 3.82 17.65 -19.83
C VAL A 410 4.09 18.74 -20.86
N ARG A 411 3.29 19.80 -20.81
CA ARG A 411 3.50 21.01 -21.60
C ARG A 411 3.36 22.24 -20.72
N MET A 412 4.03 23.32 -21.13
CA MET A 412 3.96 24.62 -20.47
C MET A 412 3.59 25.72 -21.47
N ARG A 413 3.09 26.84 -20.97
CA ARG A 413 3.08 28.11 -21.69
C ARG A 413 3.41 29.25 -20.74
N ILE A 414 4.01 30.31 -21.28
CA ILE A 414 4.26 31.56 -20.58
C ILE A 414 3.20 32.58 -21.01
N ASP A 415 2.56 33.20 -20.03
CA ASP A 415 1.45 34.14 -20.17
C ASP A 415 0.32 33.60 -21.06
N ASP A 416 0.15 34.21 -22.23
CA ASP A 416 -0.82 33.83 -23.27
C ASP A 416 -0.11 33.33 -24.55
N GLY A 417 1.17 32.98 -24.44
CA GLY A 417 1.99 32.45 -25.51
C GLY A 417 1.64 31.02 -25.91
N ALA A 418 2.43 30.48 -26.84
CA ALA A 418 2.24 29.13 -27.36
C ALA A 418 2.56 28.05 -26.32
N TRP A 419 1.85 26.92 -26.42
CA TRP A 419 2.16 25.72 -25.66
C TRP A 419 3.45 25.06 -26.17
N GLN A 420 4.33 24.71 -25.25
CA GLN A 420 5.60 24.04 -25.50
C GLN A 420 5.62 22.72 -24.72
N SER A 421 5.95 21.61 -25.39
CA SER A 421 6.13 20.32 -24.72
C SER A 421 7.43 20.30 -23.94
N LEU A 422 7.42 19.70 -22.75
CA LEU A 422 8.61 19.46 -21.95
C LEU A 422 9.16 18.06 -22.17
N ALA A 423 10.47 17.91 -22.05
CA ALA A 423 11.18 16.64 -22.22
C ALA A 423 11.36 15.93 -20.88
N HIS A 424 10.91 14.67 -20.77
CA HIS A 424 11.24 13.84 -19.61
C HIS A 424 12.76 13.62 -19.54
N THR A 425 13.38 13.96 -18.41
CA THR A 425 14.83 14.06 -18.29
C THR A 425 15.33 13.29 -17.08
N ALA A 426 16.36 12.47 -17.26
CA ALA A 426 17.02 11.75 -16.16
C ALA A 426 17.94 12.70 -15.38
N MET A 427 17.38 13.41 -14.40
CA MET A 427 18.06 14.37 -13.55
C MET A 427 17.59 14.22 -12.10
N ALA A 428 18.47 14.44 -11.11
CA ALA A 428 18.03 14.56 -9.73
C ALA A 428 17.21 15.85 -9.54
N ALA A 429 16.19 15.82 -8.67
CA ALA A 429 15.40 17.02 -8.41
C ALA A 429 16.28 18.14 -7.82
N PRO A 430 16.12 19.41 -8.25
CA PRO A 430 16.91 20.53 -7.72
C PRO A 430 16.87 20.65 -6.19
N THR A 431 15.74 20.33 -5.57
CA THR A 431 15.58 20.31 -4.10
C THR A 431 16.44 19.24 -3.42
N VAL A 432 16.59 18.06 -4.03
CA VAL A 432 17.47 16.99 -3.54
C VAL A 432 18.94 17.40 -3.69
N LEU A 433 19.32 17.99 -4.83
CA LEU A 433 20.68 18.46 -5.07
C LEU A 433 21.10 19.52 -4.02
N ARG A 434 20.23 20.49 -3.75
CA ARG A 434 20.43 21.50 -2.70
C ARG A 434 20.54 20.86 -1.30
N SER A 435 19.67 19.91 -0.97
CA SER A 435 19.73 19.19 0.31
C SER A 435 21.06 18.44 0.48
N ARG A 436 21.57 17.81 -0.59
CA ARG A 436 22.85 17.12 -0.60
C ARG A 436 24.03 18.07 -0.35
N LEU A 437 24.06 19.21 -1.04
CA LEU A 437 25.11 20.22 -0.83
C LEU A 437 25.12 20.70 0.63
N ARG A 438 23.95 21.01 1.20
CA ARG A 438 23.83 21.43 2.61
C ARG A 438 24.31 20.35 3.59
N ASN A 439 23.96 19.08 3.33
CA ASN A 439 24.45 17.96 4.13
C ASN A 439 25.99 17.84 4.07
N GLN A 440 26.60 18.08 2.92
CA GLN A 440 28.06 18.06 2.74
C GLN A 440 28.73 19.22 3.47
N GLN A 441 28.13 20.42 3.43
CA GLN A 441 28.61 21.61 4.14
C GLN A 441 28.37 21.55 5.66
N GLY A 442 27.65 20.54 6.15
CA GLY A 442 27.34 20.37 7.57
C GLY A 442 26.30 21.38 8.09
N TYR A 443 25.53 21.99 7.19
CA TYR A 443 24.44 22.88 7.57
C TYR A 443 23.29 22.06 8.18
N LEU A 444 23.22 22.05 9.52
CA LEU A 444 22.13 21.50 10.30
C LEU A 444 21.59 22.62 11.18
N GLN A 445 20.30 22.91 11.09
CA GLN A 445 19.66 24.00 11.84
C GLN A 445 19.73 23.79 13.36
N SER A 446 19.90 22.55 13.81
CA SER A 446 20.04 22.19 15.23
C SER A 446 20.97 20.99 15.40
N LYS A 447 21.52 20.81 16.62
CA LYS A 447 22.30 19.62 16.98
C LYS A 447 21.47 18.32 17.04
N TYR A 448 20.14 18.44 16.99
CA TYR A 448 19.20 17.31 17.03
C TYR A 448 18.74 16.89 15.62
N ALA A 449 18.94 17.74 14.61
CA ALA A 449 18.67 17.41 13.23
C ALA A 449 19.66 16.34 12.73
N ARG A 450 19.12 15.31 12.06
CA ARG A 450 19.91 14.25 11.42
C ARG A 450 20.01 14.52 9.93
N ARG A 451 21.17 14.27 9.33
CA ARG A 451 21.34 14.39 7.86
C ARG A 451 20.46 13.38 7.14
N SER A 452 19.71 13.83 6.14
CA SER A 452 18.98 12.92 5.25
C SER A 452 19.95 12.21 4.30
N PRO A 453 19.93 10.88 4.18
CA PRO A 453 20.91 10.11 3.39
C PRO A 453 20.61 10.15 1.88
N HIS A 454 20.44 11.35 1.31
CA HIS A 454 20.16 11.54 -0.11
C HIS A 454 21.33 11.08 -0.99
N ARG A 455 21.00 10.32 -2.03
CA ARG A 455 21.93 9.91 -3.08
C ARG A 455 21.78 10.80 -4.31
N ASN A 456 22.80 10.81 -5.18
CA ASN A 456 22.65 11.38 -6.51
C ASN A 456 21.91 10.40 -7.42
N ALA A 457 20.58 10.40 -7.35
CA ALA A 457 19.75 9.53 -8.16
C ALA A 457 18.80 10.38 -9.01
N PRO A 458 18.65 10.07 -10.31
CA PRO A 458 17.63 10.68 -11.13
C PRO A 458 16.24 10.48 -10.52
N SER A 459 15.43 11.54 -10.54
CA SER A 459 14.03 11.45 -10.17
C SER A 459 13.21 10.99 -11.38
N PRO A 460 12.21 10.10 -11.20
CA PRO A 460 11.29 9.69 -12.26
C PRO A 460 10.34 10.81 -12.71
N HIS A 461 10.40 11.97 -12.07
CA HIS A 461 9.41 13.04 -12.18
C HIS A 461 9.94 14.34 -12.79
N ILE A 462 11.07 14.31 -13.48
CA ILE A 462 11.66 15.54 -14.04
C ILE A 462 11.31 15.72 -15.51
N TRP A 463 10.74 16.88 -15.81
CA TRP A 463 10.54 17.40 -17.15
C TRP A 463 11.30 18.71 -17.33
N THR A 464 12.00 18.87 -18.44
CA THR A 464 12.79 20.07 -18.74
C THR A 464 12.30 20.78 -19.98
N GLY A 465 12.52 22.09 -20.01
CA GLY A 465 12.29 22.95 -21.15
C GLY A 465 13.06 24.25 -20.99
N HIS A 466 12.68 25.27 -21.75
CA HIS A 466 13.33 26.58 -21.70
C HIS A 466 12.28 27.68 -21.82
N LEU A 467 12.55 28.84 -21.21
CA LEU A 467 11.76 30.04 -21.47
C LEU A 467 11.72 30.31 -22.98
N PRO A 468 10.56 30.71 -23.55
CA PRO A 468 10.49 31.13 -24.94
C PRO A 468 11.54 32.20 -25.26
N GLU A 469 12.12 32.14 -26.46
CA GLU A 469 13.05 33.16 -26.92
C GLU A 469 12.39 34.55 -26.89
N GLY A 470 13.11 35.54 -26.37
CA GLY A 470 12.60 36.91 -26.24
C GLY A 470 11.65 37.13 -25.05
N THR A 471 11.50 36.17 -24.13
CA THR A 471 10.80 36.42 -22.84
C THR A 471 11.52 37.55 -22.10
N PRO A 472 10.86 38.69 -21.82
CA PRO A 472 11.48 39.80 -21.09
C PRO A 472 11.86 39.41 -19.65
N PRO A 473 12.88 40.03 -19.04
CA PRO A 473 13.11 39.88 -17.61
C PRO A 473 11.93 40.41 -16.79
N GLY A 474 11.57 39.71 -15.72
CA GLY A 474 10.48 40.13 -14.83
C GLY A 474 9.44 39.05 -14.55
N PRO A 475 8.30 39.43 -13.94
CA PRO A 475 7.28 38.49 -13.51
C PRO A 475 6.45 37.98 -14.69
N HIS A 476 6.27 36.67 -14.77
CA HIS A 476 5.46 36.01 -15.80
C HIS A 476 4.55 34.93 -15.19
N ARG A 477 3.46 34.61 -15.87
CA ARG A 477 2.58 33.50 -15.50
C ARG A 477 3.01 32.26 -16.27
N ILE A 478 3.47 31.22 -15.59
CA ILE A 478 3.62 29.89 -16.19
C ILE A 478 2.34 29.08 -15.97
N CYS A 479 1.87 28.42 -17.02
CA CYS A 479 0.75 27.49 -16.97
C CYS A 479 1.26 26.13 -17.43
N LEU A 480 1.19 25.13 -16.55
CA LEU A 480 1.55 23.74 -16.81
C LEU A 480 0.27 22.95 -17.07
N GLU A 481 0.32 22.07 -18.08
CA GLU A 481 -0.67 21.02 -18.27
C GLU A 481 0.04 19.68 -18.30
N ALA A 482 -0.45 18.73 -17.51
CA ALA A 482 0.00 17.35 -17.57
C ALA A 482 -1.20 16.42 -17.76
N ARG A 483 -1.03 15.43 -18.64
CA ARG A 483 -2.02 14.39 -18.88
C ARG A 483 -1.35 13.08 -19.26
N ASP A 484 -1.89 11.98 -18.75
CA ASP A 484 -1.52 10.66 -19.25
C ASP A 484 -2.11 10.43 -20.64
N THR A 485 -1.40 9.66 -21.47
CA THR A 485 -1.83 9.27 -22.82
C THR A 485 -2.56 7.94 -22.88
N THR A 486 -2.56 7.20 -21.77
CA THR A 486 -3.17 5.88 -21.65
C THR A 486 -4.68 5.96 -21.40
N ALA A 487 -5.38 4.86 -21.67
CA ALA A 487 -6.85 4.82 -21.65
C ALA A 487 -7.46 5.06 -20.26
N ASP A 488 -6.75 4.74 -19.19
CA ASP A 488 -7.13 5.05 -17.82
C ASP A 488 -6.98 6.53 -17.46
N SER A 489 -6.12 7.29 -18.17
CA SER A 489 -5.94 8.74 -18.02
C SER A 489 -5.83 9.19 -16.55
N ALA A 490 -5.10 8.42 -15.74
CA ALA A 490 -5.15 8.51 -14.28
C ALA A 490 -4.61 9.82 -13.71
N LEU A 491 -3.77 10.54 -14.47
CA LEU A 491 -3.32 11.90 -14.17
C LEU A 491 -3.87 12.91 -15.19
N LYS A 492 -4.51 13.96 -14.68
CA LYS A 492 -4.85 15.17 -15.42
C LYS A 492 -4.75 16.38 -14.49
N LEU A 493 -3.89 17.33 -14.83
CA LEU A 493 -3.74 18.55 -14.03
C LEU A 493 -3.50 19.80 -14.88
N THR A 494 -3.87 20.93 -14.29
CA THR A 494 -3.44 22.26 -14.73
C THR A 494 -2.93 22.99 -13.50
N ASP A 495 -1.76 23.58 -13.60
CA ASP A 495 -1.09 24.31 -12.52
C ASP A 495 -0.64 25.67 -13.07
N ILE A 496 -0.92 26.74 -12.33
CA ILE A 496 -0.63 28.12 -12.74
C ILE A 496 0.19 28.77 -11.63
N ARG A 497 1.35 29.31 -11.99
CA ARG A 497 2.28 29.96 -11.06
C ARG A 497 2.80 31.26 -11.60
N VAL A 498 3.27 32.12 -10.70
CA VAL A 498 4.08 33.27 -11.05
C VAL A 498 5.55 32.87 -10.96
N ILE A 499 6.31 33.18 -12.00
CA ILE A 499 7.75 32.97 -12.09
C ILE A 499 8.45 34.31 -12.35
N LEU A 500 9.77 34.36 -12.11
CA LEU A 500 10.61 35.48 -12.49
C LEU A 500 11.57 35.02 -13.59
N ALA A 501 11.46 35.62 -14.78
CA ALA A 501 12.43 35.42 -15.84
C ALA A 501 13.70 36.24 -15.56
N PRO A 502 14.91 35.64 -15.66
CA PRO A 502 16.18 36.28 -15.33
C PRO A 502 16.62 37.37 -16.31
#